data_AF-A0A9D7XE86-F1
#
_entry.id   AF-A0A9D7XE86-F1
#
_cell.length_a   1.000
_cell.length_b   1.000
_cell.length_c   1.000
_cell.angle_alpha   90.00
_cell.angle_beta   90.00
_cell.angle_gamma   90.00
#
_symmetry.space_group_name_H-M   'P 1'
#
loop_
_entity.id
_entity.type
_entity.pdbx_description
1 polymer ?
#
loop_
_entity_poly.entity_id
_entity_poly.type
_entity_poly.pdbx_seq_one_letter_code
_entity_poly.pdbx_strand_id
1 'polypeptide(L)'
;MKSASLLCLALCAVAVVQPAAASEPSQQAKVCSTLGKVHAQRDRQLYVVSLQSIDGKLSAHRGDSCITLSPGEHLIGMTSGTEAAAFPRRRQPQGALKEQVLKLQVEPRRTYTVAAQLDDRYEASWIPVVQRVELWDQDGAL
;
A
#
# COMPACT_ATOMS: atom_id res chain seq x y z
N MET A 1 -10.25 -32.16 -73.11
CA MET A 1 -10.12 -32.74 -71.76
C MET A 1 -8.87 -32.12 -71.12
N LYS A 2 -9.04 -31.17 -70.19
CA LYS A 2 -8.71 -31.26 -68.73
C LYS A 2 -7.21 -31.59 -68.51
N SER A 3 -6.34 -30.80 -67.87
CA SER A 3 -6.39 -30.18 -66.52
C SER A 3 -5.17 -29.23 -66.37
N ALA A 4 -5.30 -27.99 -65.90
CA ALA A 4 -5.22 -27.49 -64.51
C ALA A 4 -3.81 -27.45 -63.87
N SER A 5 -3.30 -26.21 -63.74
CA SER A 5 -2.59 -25.55 -62.62
C SER A 5 -1.70 -26.33 -61.65
N LEU A 6 -0.53 -25.76 -61.31
CA LEU A 6 -0.33 -25.06 -60.03
C LEU A 6 1.07 -24.41 -59.90
N LEU A 7 1.06 -23.09 -59.71
CA LEU A 7 2.17 -22.29 -59.16
C LEU A 7 2.52 -22.76 -57.75
N CYS A 8 3.80 -23.01 -57.48
CA CYS A 8 4.33 -23.04 -56.11
C CYS A 8 4.97 -21.67 -55.79
N LEU A 9 4.19 -20.81 -55.13
CA LEU A 9 4.67 -19.61 -54.46
C LEU A 9 5.24 -20.02 -53.09
N ALA A 10 6.55 -20.06 -52.96
CA ALA A 10 7.23 -20.24 -51.68
C ALA A 10 7.19 -18.92 -50.90
N LEU A 11 6.22 -18.77 -49.99
CA LEU A 11 6.21 -17.73 -48.97
C LEU A 11 7.36 -17.99 -47.97
N CYS A 12 8.39 -17.14 -47.99
CA CYS A 12 9.34 -17.04 -46.89
C CYS A 12 8.65 -16.35 -45.71
N ALA A 13 8.31 -17.13 -44.68
CA ALA A 13 7.85 -16.60 -43.40
C ALA A 13 9.02 -15.89 -42.70
N VAL A 14 9.00 -14.56 -42.66
CA VAL A 14 9.89 -13.77 -41.82
C VAL A 14 9.43 -13.96 -40.38
N ALA A 15 10.16 -14.78 -39.63
CA ALA A 15 10.00 -14.89 -38.19
C ALA A 15 10.38 -13.55 -37.55
N VAL A 16 9.38 -12.74 -37.23
CA VAL A 16 9.55 -11.54 -36.41
C VAL A 16 9.89 -12.00 -35.00
N VAL A 17 11.18 -11.95 -34.66
CA VAL A 17 11.65 -12.09 -33.28
C VAL A 17 11.15 -10.86 -32.54
N GLN A 18 9.98 -10.96 -31.90
CA GLN A 18 9.55 -9.96 -30.94
C GLN A 18 10.55 -9.97 -29.77
N PRO A 19 11.21 -8.85 -29.44
CA PRO A 19 11.91 -8.77 -28.18
C PRO A 19 10.84 -8.94 -27.10
N ALA A 20 10.97 -9.99 -26.29
CA ALA A 20 10.21 -10.12 -25.06
C ALA A 20 10.44 -8.83 -24.27
N ALA A 21 9.40 -8.00 -24.17
CA ALA A 21 9.41 -6.84 -23.31
C ALA A 21 9.64 -7.37 -21.90
N ALA A 22 10.89 -7.28 -21.43
CA ALA A 22 11.20 -7.45 -20.03
C ALA A 22 10.40 -6.37 -19.31
N SER A 23 9.30 -6.77 -18.66
CA SER A 23 8.50 -5.89 -17.82
C SER A 23 9.45 -5.27 -16.80
N GLU A 24 9.69 -3.97 -16.91
CA GLU A 24 10.50 -3.25 -15.95
C GLU A 24 9.96 -3.54 -14.54
N PRO A 25 10.83 -3.87 -13.57
CA PRO A 25 10.38 -4.14 -12.22
C PRO A 25 9.63 -2.90 -11.73
N SER A 26 8.40 -3.10 -11.24
CA SER A 26 7.56 -1.99 -10.76
C SER A 26 8.35 -1.16 -9.76
N GLN A 27 8.59 0.10 -10.08
CA GLN A 27 9.26 1.04 -9.18
C GLN A 27 8.35 1.49 -8.03
N GLN A 28 7.12 1.00 -7.98
CA GLN A 28 6.16 1.38 -6.97
C GLN A 28 6.55 0.82 -5.59
N ALA A 29 5.91 1.36 -4.58
CA ALA A 29 5.97 0.89 -3.21
C ALA A 29 4.55 0.68 -2.67
N LYS A 30 4.45 -0.08 -1.59
CA LYS A 30 3.18 -0.35 -0.91
C LYS A 30 3.22 0.22 0.50
N VAL A 31 2.15 0.86 0.92
CA VAL A 31 1.97 1.29 2.31
C VAL A 31 0.73 0.59 2.85
N CYS A 32 0.87 -0.16 3.94
CA CYS A 32 -0.18 -0.96 4.53
C CYS A 32 -0.34 -0.66 6.01
N SER A 33 -1.57 -0.67 6.52
CA SER A 33 -1.80 -0.76 7.96
C SER A 33 -1.32 -2.11 8.50
N THR A 34 -0.90 -2.13 9.77
CA THR A 34 -0.67 -3.38 10.52
C THR A 34 -1.89 -4.30 10.47
N LEU A 35 -1.63 -5.62 10.49
CA LEU A 35 -2.65 -6.66 10.57
C LEU A 35 -3.11 -6.85 12.03
N GLY A 36 -4.42 -6.84 12.24
CA GLY A 36 -5.05 -7.12 13.53
C GLY A 36 -5.24 -5.91 14.45
N LYS A 37 -6.27 -5.96 15.32
CA LYS A 37 -6.74 -4.81 16.11
C LYS A 37 -5.67 -4.19 17.03
N VAL A 38 -4.78 -5.02 17.58
CA VAL A 38 -3.66 -4.60 18.43
C VAL A 38 -2.47 -5.51 18.15
N HIS A 39 -1.32 -4.92 17.84
CA HIS A 39 -0.04 -5.64 17.74
C HIS A 39 0.91 -5.15 18.83
N ALA A 40 1.46 -6.06 19.63
CA ALA A 40 2.40 -5.72 20.69
C ALA A 40 3.83 -5.77 20.13
N GLN A 41 4.53 -4.63 20.13
CA GLN A 41 5.95 -4.57 19.79
C GLN A 41 6.74 -4.01 20.98
N ARG A 42 7.57 -4.84 21.62
CA ARG A 42 8.51 -4.46 22.70
C ARG A 42 7.96 -3.36 23.63
N ASP A 43 6.81 -3.61 24.24
CA ASP A 43 6.12 -2.73 25.22
C ASP A 43 5.21 -1.63 24.65
N ARG A 44 4.98 -1.60 23.34
CA ARG A 44 4.06 -0.65 22.70
C ARG A 44 2.86 -1.36 22.08
N GLN A 45 1.66 -0.83 22.34
CA GLN A 45 0.44 -1.25 21.66
C GLN A 45 0.29 -0.45 20.36
N LEU A 46 0.31 -1.19 19.24
CA LEU A 46 0.11 -0.66 17.90
C LEU A 46 -1.29 -1.00 17.42
N TYR A 47 -1.94 -0.07 16.76
CA TYR A 47 -3.32 -0.20 16.32
C TYR A 47 -3.46 0.00 14.82
N VAL A 48 -4.51 -0.62 14.27
CA VAL A 48 -4.90 -0.46 12.87
C VAL A 48 -5.27 0.99 12.58
N VAL A 49 -4.88 1.41 11.39
CA VAL A 49 -5.14 2.72 10.82
C VAL A 49 -5.83 2.57 9.47
N SER A 50 -6.73 3.48 9.16
CA SER A 50 -7.27 3.65 7.82
C SER A 50 -6.51 4.76 7.12
N LEU A 51 -6.16 4.53 5.86
CA LEU A 51 -5.44 5.48 5.04
C LEU A 51 -6.45 6.42 4.36
N GLN A 52 -6.09 7.70 4.26
CA GLN A 52 -6.87 8.75 3.61
C GLN A 52 -5.96 9.68 2.81
N SER A 53 -6.51 10.27 1.75
CA SER A 53 -5.84 11.28 0.94
C SER A 53 -6.05 12.66 1.56
N ILE A 54 -4.99 13.37 1.92
CA ILE A 54 -5.07 14.70 2.55
C ILE A 54 -5.37 15.80 1.52
N ASP A 55 -4.82 15.67 0.31
CA ASP A 55 -4.85 16.70 -0.73
C ASP A 55 -5.27 16.16 -2.12
N GLY A 56 -5.84 14.96 -2.15
CA GLY A 56 -6.23 14.28 -3.39
C GLY A 56 -5.05 13.71 -4.18
N LYS A 57 -3.81 13.81 -3.69
CA LYS A 57 -2.62 13.28 -4.40
C LYS A 57 -2.42 11.78 -4.20
N LEU A 58 -3.10 11.19 -3.21
CA LEU A 58 -3.11 9.74 -3.01
C LEU A 58 -4.40 9.15 -3.57
N SER A 59 -4.28 8.08 -4.37
CA SER A 59 -5.40 7.22 -4.76
C SER A 59 -5.79 6.30 -3.60
N ALA A 60 -6.12 6.88 -2.46
CA ALA A 60 -6.51 6.17 -1.25
C ALA A 60 -7.99 6.46 -0.97
N HIS A 61 -8.84 5.44 -1.04
CA HIS A 61 -10.20 5.56 -0.54
C HIS A 61 -10.18 5.46 0.99
N ARG A 62 -11.12 6.15 1.64
CA ARG A 62 -11.27 6.04 3.09
C ARG A 62 -11.54 4.59 3.46
N GLY A 63 -10.65 4.01 4.27
CA GLY A 63 -10.78 2.63 4.76
C GLY A 63 -9.86 1.64 4.06
N ASP A 64 -9.11 2.06 3.03
CA ASP A 64 -8.11 1.20 2.41
C ASP A 64 -7.07 0.77 3.44
N SER A 65 -6.86 -0.55 3.53
CA SER A 65 -5.86 -1.16 4.42
C SER A 65 -4.45 -1.09 3.82
N CYS A 66 -4.34 -0.94 2.49
CA CYS A 66 -3.09 -0.75 1.77
C CYS A 66 -3.28 0.15 0.56
N ILE A 67 -2.28 0.96 0.25
CA ILE A 67 -2.20 1.80 -0.96
C ILE A 67 -0.87 1.60 -1.67
N THR A 68 -0.84 1.90 -2.96
CA THR A 68 0.38 1.84 -3.78
C THR A 68 0.81 3.26 -4.13
N LEU A 69 2.09 3.57 -3.93
CA LEU A 69 2.65 4.91 -4.13
C LEU A 69 3.88 4.84 -5.06
N SER A 70 4.12 5.94 -5.78
CA SER A 70 5.39 6.14 -6.48
C SER A 70 6.51 6.47 -5.48
N PRO A 71 7.79 6.23 -5.84
CA PRO A 71 8.91 6.71 -5.04
C PRO A 71 8.87 8.24 -4.85
N GLY A 72 9.32 8.72 -3.68
CA GLY A 72 9.35 10.14 -3.34
C GLY A 72 8.76 10.47 -1.97
N GLU A 73 8.65 11.76 -1.67
CA GLU A 73 8.04 12.25 -0.44
C GLU A 73 6.51 12.26 -0.55
N HIS A 74 5.83 11.69 0.44
CA HIS A 74 4.37 11.67 0.53
C HIS A 74 3.87 12.13 1.90
N LEU A 75 2.70 12.77 1.89
CA LEU A 75 1.94 13.09 3.10
C LEU A 75 0.71 12.17 3.14
N ILE A 76 0.68 11.25 4.09
CA ILE A 76 -0.35 10.22 4.20
C ILE A 76 -1.28 10.56 5.36
N GLY A 77 -2.57 10.73 5.06
CA GLY A 77 -3.60 10.92 6.06
C GLY A 77 -3.94 9.59 6.71
N MET A 78 -4.00 9.58 8.04
CA MET A 78 -4.23 8.37 8.81
C MET A 78 -5.27 8.62 9.88
N THR A 79 -6.27 7.75 9.96
CA THR A 79 -7.24 7.73 11.05
C THR A 79 -7.14 6.43 11.81
N SER A 80 -7.04 6.51 13.13
CA SER A 80 -6.84 5.34 13.98
C SER A 80 -8.17 4.76 14.49
N GLY A 81 -8.26 3.43 14.56
CA GLY A 81 -9.31 2.73 15.30
C GLY A 81 -9.07 2.63 16.82
N THR A 82 -8.10 3.39 17.36
CA THR A 82 -7.67 3.36 18.77
C THR A 82 -8.77 3.69 19.77
N GLU A 83 -9.85 4.37 19.35
CA GLU A 83 -10.89 4.87 20.26
C GLU A 83 -11.44 3.77 21.19
N ALA A 84 -11.65 2.55 20.69
CA ALA A 84 -12.18 1.45 21.49
C ALA A 84 -11.18 0.93 22.54
N ALA A 85 -9.88 1.17 22.35
CA ALA A 85 -8.83 0.73 23.26
C ALA A 85 -8.35 1.84 24.21
N ALA A 86 -8.29 3.09 23.73
CA ALA A 86 -7.96 4.27 24.53
C ALA A 86 -9.11 4.69 25.45
N PHE A 87 -10.36 4.44 25.04
CA PHE A 87 -11.56 4.81 25.80
C PHE A 87 -12.54 3.64 25.90
N PRO A 88 -12.53 2.87 27.00
CA PRO A 88 -13.48 1.78 27.19
C PRO A 88 -14.93 2.32 27.30
N ARG A 89 -15.65 2.34 26.17
CA ARG A 89 -17.10 2.53 25.90
C ARG A 89 -17.87 3.69 26.56
N ARG A 90 -17.40 4.30 27.65
CA ARG A 90 -18.11 5.36 28.41
C ARG A 90 -17.50 6.75 28.27
N ARG A 91 -16.34 6.87 27.61
CA ARG A 91 -15.61 8.14 27.42
C ARG A 91 -15.14 8.36 25.99
N GLN A 92 -15.71 7.65 25.01
CA GLN A 92 -15.34 7.82 23.61
C GLN A 92 -15.77 9.24 23.19
N PRO A 93 -14.84 10.17 22.93
CA PRO A 93 -15.22 11.49 22.50
C PRO A 93 -15.82 11.36 21.10
N GLN A 94 -17.05 11.83 20.91
CA GLN A 94 -17.68 11.82 19.60
C GLN A 94 -16.86 12.72 18.66
N GLY A 95 -16.30 12.14 17.59
CA GLY A 95 -15.45 12.87 16.63
C GLY A 95 -13.94 12.81 16.89
N ALA A 96 -13.45 11.87 17.72
CA ALA A 96 -12.04 11.75 18.11
C ALA A 96 -11.13 11.05 17.08
N LEU A 97 -11.64 10.72 15.88
CA LEU A 97 -10.83 10.34 14.73
C LEU A 97 -10.05 11.56 14.22
N LYS A 98 -9.16 12.11 15.05
CA LYS A 98 -8.21 13.13 14.63
C LYS A 98 -7.31 12.47 13.60
N GLU A 99 -7.49 12.91 12.37
CA GLU A 99 -6.58 12.58 11.29
C GLU A 99 -5.17 13.03 11.68
N GLN A 100 -4.21 12.12 11.56
CA GLN A 100 -2.80 12.41 11.73
C GLN A 100 -2.10 12.26 10.38
N VAL A 101 -1.06 13.05 10.20
CA VAL A 101 -0.27 13.05 8.97
C VAL A 101 1.02 12.27 9.20
N LEU A 102 1.25 11.25 8.38
CA LEU A 102 2.55 10.60 8.27
C LEU A 102 3.30 11.17 7.07
N LYS A 103 4.44 11.81 7.33
CA LYS A 103 5.41 12.15 6.28
C LYS A 103 6.27 10.92 6.01
N LEU A 104 6.29 10.45 4.78
CA LEU A 104 7.02 9.24 4.41
C LEU A 104 7.85 9.47 3.15
N GLN A 105 9.15 9.22 3.25
CA GLN A 105 10.01 9.05 2.08
C GLN A 105 9.88 7.60 1.59
N VAL A 106 9.25 7.45 0.43
CA VAL A 106 8.97 6.16 -0.19
C VAL A 106 10.12 5.79 -1.12
N GLU A 107 10.75 4.65 -0.84
CA GLU A 107 11.73 4.01 -1.70
C GLU A 107 11.05 3.03 -2.66
N PRO A 108 11.60 2.84 -3.88
CA PRO A 108 11.06 1.86 -4.81
C PRO A 108 11.15 0.44 -4.23
N ARG A 109 10.17 -0.40 -4.60
CA ARG A 109 10.13 -1.83 -4.22
C ARG A 109 10.17 -2.05 -2.70
N ARG A 110 9.53 -1.17 -1.93
CA ARG A 110 9.35 -1.34 -0.48
C ARG A 110 7.89 -1.54 -0.11
N THR A 111 7.66 -2.31 0.95
CA THR A 111 6.39 -2.36 1.67
C THR A 111 6.59 -1.74 3.04
N TYR A 112 5.84 -0.68 3.33
CA TYR A 112 5.82 -0.01 4.62
C TYR A 112 4.60 -0.50 5.41
N THR A 113 4.82 -1.09 6.58
CA THR A 113 3.74 -1.35 7.54
C THR A 113 3.64 -0.17 8.50
N VAL A 114 2.47 0.47 8.54
CA VAL A 114 2.20 1.63 9.39
C VAL A 114 1.14 1.30 10.43
N ALA A 115 1.18 2.01 11.56
CA ALA A 115 0.24 1.81 12.65
C ALA A 115 0.05 3.12 13.43
N ALA A 116 -0.96 3.12 14.31
CA ALA A 116 -1.10 4.12 15.36
C ALA A 116 -0.48 3.59 16.64
N GLN A 117 0.35 4.40 17.29
CA GLN A 117 0.83 4.14 18.65
C GLN A 117 0.16 5.14 19.59
N LEU A 118 -0.40 4.68 20.71
CA LEU A 118 -0.88 5.59 21.75
C LEU A 118 0.28 6.39 22.33
N ASP A 119 0.03 7.67 22.57
CA ASP A 119 0.96 8.54 23.27
C ASP A 119 0.67 8.46 24.77
N ASP A 120 1.54 7.77 25.50
CA ASP A 120 1.39 7.55 26.95
C ASP A 120 1.35 8.85 27.77
N ARG A 121 1.75 9.99 27.18
CA ARG A 121 1.75 11.30 27.85
C ARG A 121 0.39 11.99 27.83
N TYR A 122 -0.48 11.65 26.89
CA TYR A 122 -1.75 12.30 26.71
C TYR A 122 -2.84 11.25 26.50
N GLU A 123 -3.71 11.10 27.50
CA GLU A 123 -4.97 10.35 27.33
C GLU A 123 -5.66 10.85 26.05
N ALA A 124 -6.06 9.93 25.16
CA ALA A 124 -6.67 10.19 23.85
C ALA A 124 -5.74 10.52 22.66
N SER A 125 -4.42 10.65 22.84
CA SER A 125 -3.52 11.01 21.75
C SER A 125 -2.83 9.78 21.16
N TRP A 126 -2.51 9.86 19.87
CA TRP A 126 -1.77 8.82 19.16
C TRP A 126 -0.87 9.47 18.11
N ILE A 127 0.20 8.76 17.76
CA ILE A 127 1.14 9.17 16.72
C ILE A 127 1.20 8.10 15.61
N PRO A 128 1.31 8.51 14.34
CA PRO A 128 1.54 7.57 13.26
C PRO A 128 2.99 7.06 13.34
N VAL A 129 3.17 5.75 13.16
CA VAL A 129 4.49 5.13 13.18
C VAL A 129 4.65 4.18 11.98
N VAL A 130 5.87 4.12 11.45
CA VAL A 130 6.29 3.04 10.57
C VAL A 130 6.79 1.90 11.44
N GLN A 131 6.03 0.81 11.48
CA GLN A 131 6.35 -0.37 12.27
C GLN A 131 7.48 -1.18 11.63
N ARG A 132 7.42 -1.33 10.31
CA ARG A 132 8.31 -2.23 9.56
C ARG A 132 8.42 -1.79 8.10
N VAL A 133 9.59 -2.03 7.51
CA VAL A 133 9.85 -1.83 6.09
C VAL A 133 10.43 -3.13 5.53
N GLU A 134 9.82 -3.64 4.47
CA GLU A 134 10.20 -4.89 3.81
C GLU A 134 10.46 -4.65 2.32
N LEU A 135 11.21 -5.52 1.68
CA LEU A 135 11.26 -5.54 0.22
C LEU A 135 9.90 -5.99 -0.30
N TRP A 136 9.39 -5.28 -1.30
CA TRP A 136 8.23 -5.73 -2.05
C TRP A 136 8.69 -6.81 -3.04
N ASP A 137 8.62 -8.06 -2.61
CA ASP A 137 8.72 -9.19 -3.52
C ASP A 137 7.40 -9.32 -4.28
N GLN A 138 7.49 -9.26 -5.60
CA GLN A 138 6.36 -9.47 -6.50
C GLN A 138 5.91 -10.94 -6.56
N ASP A 139 6.62 -11.85 -5.90
CA ASP A 139 6.35 -13.29 -5.91
C ASP A 139 5.28 -13.73 -4.89
N GLY A 140 4.75 -12.80 -4.09
CA GLY A 140 3.67 -13.04 -3.13
C GLY A 140 2.28 -12.82 -3.70
N ALA A 141 1.94 -13.44 -4.83
CA ALA A 141 0.55 -13.65 -5.21
C ALA A 141 -0.05 -14.73 -4.29
N LEU A 142 -0.89 -14.31 -3.35
CA LEU A 142 -1.89 -15.19 -2.73
C LEU A 142 -3.21 -15.05 -3.49
#